data_AF-T1WEE9-F1
#
_entry.id   AF-T1WEE9-F1
#
_cell.length_a   1.000
_cell.length_b   1.000
_cell.length_c   1.000
_cell.angle_alpha   90.00
_cell.angle_beta   90.00
_cell.angle_gamma   90.00
#
_symmetry.space_group_name_H-M   'P 1'
#
loop_
_entity.id
_entity.type
_entity.pdbx_description
1 polymer ?
#
loop_
_entity_poly.entity_id
_entity_poly.type
_entity_poly.pdbx_seq_one_letter_code
_entity_poly.pdbx_strand_id
1 'polypeptide(L)'
;GTNWGWFSYDPKLNLLYYGTGNPSTWNPAQRPGDNKWSMSIWARDVDTGKVKWVYQMTPFDEWDFDGINEMILADIDVRGQDRKVLVHFDRNGFGYTLDRVTGELLVAEKYDPAVNWATHVDMKSGRPQVVAKYSTAQNGPDVNTKGVCPAALGSKDQQPAAYHPKTRLFYVPTNHVCMDWEP
;
A
#
# COMPACT_ATOMS: atom_id res chain seq x y z
N GLY A 1 8.28 -10.18 2.34
CA GLY A 1 6.82 -10.33 2.26
C GLY A 1 6.44 -11.47 1.36
N THR A 2 5.39 -12.18 1.74
CA THR A 2 4.65 -13.13 0.90
C THR A 2 3.70 -12.37 -0.04
N ASN A 3 3.00 -13.04 -0.95
CA ASN A 3 2.14 -12.41 -1.96
C ASN A 3 0.81 -13.18 -2.09
N TRP A 4 0.04 -13.19 -1.02
CA TRP A 4 -1.17 -14.00 -0.86
C TRP A 4 -2.48 -13.30 -1.29
N GLY A 5 -2.36 -12.10 -1.87
CA GLY A 5 -3.50 -11.33 -2.37
C GLY A 5 -3.86 -11.63 -3.82
N TRP A 6 -4.17 -10.58 -4.57
CA TRP A 6 -4.71 -10.67 -5.92
C TRP A 6 -3.69 -10.26 -6.99
N PHE A 7 -3.92 -10.72 -8.20
CA PHE A 7 -3.09 -10.43 -9.37
C PHE A 7 -3.93 -9.78 -10.47
N SER A 8 -3.33 -8.81 -11.16
CA SER A 8 -3.92 -8.18 -12.34
C SER A 8 -2.95 -8.23 -13.51
N TYR A 9 -3.46 -8.18 -14.72
CA TYR A 9 -2.65 -8.34 -15.93
C TYR A 9 -3.07 -7.34 -17.01
N ASP A 10 -2.11 -6.64 -17.61
CA ASP A 10 -2.33 -5.85 -18.83
C ASP A 10 -1.72 -6.56 -20.05
N PRO A 11 -2.55 -7.16 -20.93
CA PRO A 11 -2.07 -7.90 -22.10
C PRO A 11 -1.37 -7.04 -23.14
N LYS A 12 -1.61 -5.71 -23.16
CA LYS A 12 -0.92 -4.81 -24.10
C LYS A 12 0.51 -4.50 -23.66
N LEU A 13 0.79 -4.66 -22.36
CA LEU A 13 2.09 -4.38 -21.77
C LEU A 13 2.87 -5.66 -21.45
N ASN A 14 2.21 -6.83 -21.48
CA ASN A 14 2.75 -8.11 -20.99
C ASN A 14 3.16 -8.05 -19.50
N LEU A 15 2.45 -7.25 -18.69
CA LEU A 15 2.80 -7.01 -17.29
C LEU A 15 1.76 -7.57 -16.31
N LEU A 16 2.25 -8.37 -15.37
CA LEU A 16 1.54 -8.83 -14.16
C LEU A 16 1.79 -7.85 -13.01
N TYR A 17 0.73 -7.48 -12.30
CA TYR A 17 0.77 -6.59 -11.14
C TYR A 17 0.29 -7.30 -9.89
N TYR A 18 1.03 -7.13 -8.80
CA TYR A 18 0.68 -7.70 -7.50
C TYR A 18 1.38 -6.96 -6.36
N GLY A 19 0.90 -7.21 -5.15
CA GLY A 19 1.42 -6.67 -3.91
C GLY A 19 2.22 -7.71 -3.10
N THR A 20 3.22 -7.25 -2.35
CA THR A 20 3.94 -8.10 -1.37
C THR A 20 3.71 -7.62 0.05
N GLY A 21 3.49 -8.58 0.95
CA GLY A 21 3.17 -8.40 2.34
C GLY A 21 4.34 -8.04 3.24
N ASN A 22 4.10 -8.24 4.53
CA ASN A 22 4.92 -7.72 5.62
C ASN A 22 6.36 -8.29 5.71
N PRO A 23 7.29 -7.61 6.41
CA PRO A 23 8.69 -8.01 6.51
C PRO A 23 8.95 -9.06 7.61
N SER A 24 8.11 -10.09 7.73
CA SER A 24 8.20 -11.19 8.71
C SER A 24 7.89 -10.78 10.16
N THR A 25 8.88 -10.68 11.04
CA THR A 25 8.68 -10.35 12.46
C THR A 25 7.92 -9.03 12.61
N TRP A 26 7.01 -9.00 13.57
CA TRP A 26 6.21 -7.84 13.89
C TRP A 26 6.92 -6.85 14.81
N ASN A 27 8.05 -7.25 15.40
CA ASN A 27 8.91 -6.35 16.14
C ASN A 27 9.89 -5.64 15.18
N PRO A 28 9.69 -4.34 14.86
CA PRO A 28 10.55 -3.64 13.92
C PRO A 28 11.99 -3.46 14.44
N ALA A 29 12.21 -3.40 15.76
CA ALA A 29 13.55 -3.25 16.34
C ALA A 29 14.48 -4.44 16.03
N GLN A 30 13.91 -5.61 15.73
CA GLN A 30 14.66 -6.80 15.34
C GLN A 30 15.17 -6.77 13.89
N ARG A 31 14.70 -5.84 13.05
CA ARG A 31 14.95 -5.83 11.60
C ARG A 31 15.18 -4.42 11.05
N PRO A 32 16.24 -3.70 11.48
CA PRO A 32 16.49 -2.33 11.04
C PRO A 32 16.66 -2.21 9.52
N GLY A 33 16.25 -1.07 8.98
CA GLY A 33 16.34 -0.72 7.56
C GLY A 33 15.00 -0.87 6.82
N ASP A 34 14.93 -0.40 5.57
CA ASP A 34 13.68 -0.33 4.81
C ASP A 34 12.98 -1.68 4.57
N ASN A 35 13.65 -2.80 4.83
CA ASN A 35 13.19 -4.18 4.59
C ASN A 35 12.73 -4.43 3.14
N LYS A 36 13.36 -3.77 2.18
CA LYS A 36 13.03 -3.94 0.76
C LYS A 36 13.17 -5.40 0.32
N TRP A 37 12.23 -5.94 -0.43
CA TRP A 37 11.07 -5.30 -1.07
C TRP A 37 9.73 -5.78 -0.49
N SER A 38 9.58 -5.81 0.84
CA SER A 38 8.25 -5.97 1.47
C SER A 38 7.35 -4.76 1.19
N MET A 39 6.04 -4.87 1.44
CA MET A 39 5.07 -3.76 1.37
C MET A 39 5.14 -2.98 0.04
N SER A 40 5.20 -3.71 -1.08
CA SER A 40 5.54 -3.15 -2.38
C SER A 40 4.54 -3.57 -3.45
N ILE A 41 4.25 -2.64 -4.36
CA ILE A 41 3.55 -2.88 -5.61
C ILE A 41 4.58 -3.24 -6.67
N TRP A 42 4.32 -4.31 -7.42
CA TRP A 42 5.21 -4.82 -8.46
C TRP A 42 4.53 -4.75 -9.82
N ALA A 43 5.33 -4.49 -10.85
CA ALA A 43 5.02 -4.88 -12.22
C ALA A 43 6.13 -5.79 -12.74
N ARG A 44 5.76 -6.97 -13.24
CA ARG A 44 6.68 -7.96 -13.81
C ARG A 44 6.26 -8.38 -15.19
N ASP A 45 7.22 -8.55 -16.08
CA ASP A 45 6.99 -9.19 -17.37
C ASP A 45 6.54 -10.65 -17.14
N VAL A 46 5.44 -11.06 -17.78
CA VAL A 46 4.82 -12.38 -17.54
C VAL A 46 5.68 -13.52 -18.06
N ASP A 47 6.38 -13.32 -19.18
CA ASP A 47 7.18 -14.39 -19.80
C ASP A 47 8.48 -14.66 -19.03
N THR A 48 9.11 -13.61 -18.50
CA THR A 48 10.45 -13.70 -17.91
C THR A 48 10.46 -13.53 -16.39
N GLY A 49 9.39 -13.02 -15.79
CA GLY A 49 9.33 -12.65 -14.38
C GLY A 49 10.19 -11.44 -14.00
N LYS A 50 10.85 -10.78 -14.97
CA LYS A 50 11.71 -9.62 -14.71
C LYS A 50 10.88 -8.44 -14.24
N VAL A 51 11.40 -7.72 -13.24
CA VAL A 51 10.76 -6.51 -12.70
C VAL A 51 10.85 -5.40 -13.74
N LYS A 52 9.70 -4.82 -14.08
CA LYS A 52 9.63 -3.59 -14.89
C LYS A 52 9.76 -2.36 -13.99
N TRP A 53 9.02 -2.34 -12.90
CA TRP A 53 9.11 -1.33 -11.84
C TRP A 53 8.60 -1.92 -10.51
N VAL A 54 8.99 -1.29 -9.41
CA VAL A 54 8.55 -1.64 -8.04
C VAL A 54 8.45 -0.37 -7.20
N TYR A 55 7.40 -0.26 -6.39
CA TYR A 55 7.17 0.88 -5.48
C TYR A 55 6.85 0.36 -4.07
N GLN A 56 7.65 0.76 -3.09
CA GLN A 56 7.47 0.36 -1.68
C GLN A 56 6.62 1.38 -0.94
N MET A 57 5.42 0.98 -0.52
CA MET A 57 4.40 1.83 0.11
C MET A 57 4.72 2.08 1.60
N THR A 58 5.15 1.04 2.30
CA THR A 58 5.42 1.08 3.75
C THR A 58 6.85 0.58 4.02
N PRO A 59 7.88 1.42 3.82
CA PRO A 59 9.25 1.08 4.18
C PRO A 59 9.38 0.87 5.70
N PHE A 60 10.14 -0.15 6.12
CA PHE A 60 10.32 -0.47 7.54
C PHE A 60 8.99 -0.57 8.30
N ASP A 61 8.03 -1.34 7.76
CA ASP A 61 6.71 -1.50 8.37
C ASP A 61 6.78 -1.85 9.86
N GLU A 62 5.91 -1.23 10.66
CA GLU A 62 5.89 -1.37 12.12
C GLU A 62 4.55 -1.94 12.63
N TRP A 63 3.60 -2.23 11.73
CA TRP A 63 2.19 -2.41 12.06
C TRP A 63 1.50 -3.57 11.34
N ASP A 64 2.23 -4.38 10.56
CA ASP A 64 1.66 -5.48 9.76
C ASP A 64 0.70 -5.01 8.66
N PHE A 65 1.00 -3.88 8.01
CA PHE A 65 0.19 -3.39 6.89
C PHE A 65 0.55 -4.08 5.58
N ASP A 66 0.22 -5.37 5.43
CA ASP A 66 0.54 -6.15 4.23
C ASP A 66 0.15 -5.43 2.94
N GLY A 67 1.15 -5.18 2.10
CA GLY A 67 0.98 -4.53 0.81
C GLY A 67 0.31 -5.36 -0.28
N ILE A 68 -0.59 -6.29 0.04
CA ILE A 68 -1.06 -7.38 -0.85
C ILE A 68 -2.39 -7.12 -1.55
N ASN A 69 -3.08 -6.04 -1.18
CA ASN A 69 -4.41 -5.74 -1.72
C ASN A 69 -4.38 -5.62 -3.26
N GLU A 70 -5.55 -5.78 -3.89
CA GLU A 70 -5.70 -5.86 -5.34
C GLU A 70 -5.21 -4.62 -6.09
N MET A 71 -4.94 -4.83 -7.38
CA MET A 71 -4.43 -3.82 -8.32
C MET A 71 -5.49 -3.55 -9.38
N ILE A 72 -6.33 -2.54 -9.25
CA ILE A 72 -7.37 -2.25 -10.23
C ILE A 72 -6.77 -1.47 -11.39
N LEU A 73 -6.76 -2.07 -12.58
CA LEU A 73 -6.27 -1.41 -13.80
C LEU A 73 -7.41 -0.63 -14.44
N ALA A 74 -7.20 0.67 -14.66
CA ALA A 74 -8.19 1.55 -15.26
C ALA A 74 -7.52 2.59 -16.16
N ASP A 75 -8.29 3.11 -17.12
CA ASP A 75 -7.89 4.26 -17.92
C ASP A 75 -8.80 5.42 -17.48
N ILE A 76 -8.23 6.38 -16.74
CA ILE A 76 -8.97 7.48 -16.11
C ILE A 76 -8.24 8.81 -16.24
N ASP A 77 -8.98 9.90 -16.11
CA ASP A 77 -8.40 11.23 -15.94
C ASP A 77 -7.75 11.33 -14.54
N VAL A 78 -6.47 11.69 -14.52
CA VAL A 78 -5.75 12.06 -13.30
C VAL A 78 -5.24 13.47 -13.47
N ARG A 79 -5.88 14.42 -12.77
CA ARG A 79 -5.53 15.85 -12.79
C ARG A 79 -5.56 16.47 -14.20
N GLY A 80 -6.58 16.14 -15.00
CA GLY A 80 -6.79 16.70 -16.34
C GLY A 80 -6.00 15.99 -17.45
N GLN A 81 -5.43 14.82 -17.17
CA GLN A 81 -4.70 14.01 -18.13
C GLN A 81 -5.23 12.58 -18.12
N ASP A 82 -5.57 12.03 -19.29
CA ASP A 82 -5.91 10.62 -19.42
C ASP A 82 -4.66 9.76 -19.16
N ARG A 83 -4.74 8.90 -18.14
CA ARG A 83 -3.64 8.04 -17.70
C ARG A 83 -4.05 6.58 -17.68
N LYS A 84 -3.09 5.73 -18.06
CA LYS A 84 -3.16 4.29 -17.84
C LYS A 84 -2.74 4.01 -16.41
N VAL A 85 -3.71 3.84 -15.50
CA VAL A 85 -3.41 3.71 -14.08
C VAL A 85 -3.56 2.29 -13.55
N LEU A 86 -2.89 2.07 -12.43
CA LEU A 86 -3.17 1.05 -11.45
C LEU A 86 -3.61 1.77 -10.16
N VAL A 87 -4.75 1.35 -9.60
CA VAL A 87 -5.28 1.87 -8.34
C VAL A 87 -5.28 0.76 -7.30
N HIS A 88 -4.75 1.08 -6.12
CA HIS A 88 -4.54 0.14 -5.03
C HIS A 88 -4.92 0.79 -3.70
N PHE A 89 -5.80 0.15 -2.93
CA PHE A 89 -6.20 0.60 -1.59
C PHE A 89 -5.50 -0.28 -0.57
N ASP A 90 -4.45 0.23 0.06
CA ASP A 90 -3.56 -0.56 0.90
C ASP A 90 -4.10 -0.77 2.31
N ARG A 91 -3.62 -1.83 3.00
CA ARG A 91 -3.88 -2.04 4.44
C ARG A 91 -3.58 -0.80 5.26
N ASN A 92 -2.52 -0.06 4.92
CA ASN A 92 -2.08 1.12 5.65
C ASN A 92 -3.06 2.33 5.59
N GLY A 93 -4.16 2.23 4.85
CA GLY A 93 -5.21 3.25 4.77
C GLY A 93 -4.96 4.36 3.75
N PHE A 94 -3.89 4.26 2.97
CA PHE A 94 -3.68 5.09 1.78
C PHE A 94 -4.17 4.39 0.51
N GLY A 95 -4.81 5.16 -0.36
CA GLY A 95 -5.14 4.80 -1.72
C GLY A 95 -4.06 5.34 -2.65
N TYR A 96 -3.46 4.45 -3.41
CA TYR A 96 -2.38 4.73 -4.33
C TYR A 96 -2.85 4.62 -5.78
N THR A 97 -2.62 5.67 -6.56
CA THR A 97 -2.78 5.65 -8.02
C THR A 97 -1.41 5.81 -8.65
N LEU A 98 -0.98 4.82 -9.43
CA LEU A 98 0.29 4.83 -10.15
C LEU A 98 0.04 4.75 -11.66
N ASP A 99 0.94 5.33 -12.46
CA ASP A 99 1.01 5.00 -13.88
C ASP A 99 1.45 3.53 -14.02
N ARG A 100 0.59 2.68 -14.58
CA ARG A 100 0.88 1.24 -14.62
C ARG A 100 2.01 0.88 -15.58
N VAL A 101 2.36 1.77 -16.51
CA VAL A 101 3.46 1.54 -17.48
C VAL A 101 4.81 1.86 -16.83
N THR A 102 4.90 2.97 -16.10
CA THR A 102 6.18 3.52 -15.62
C THR A 102 6.44 3.30 -14.13
N GLY A 103 5.39 3.08 -13.33
CA GLY A 103 5.47 3.05 -11.88
C GLY A 103 5.50 4.44 -11.23
N GLU A 104 5.24 5.52 -11.99
CA GLU A 104 5.16 6.88 -11.46
C GLU A 104 4.00 7.00 -10.47
N LEU A 105 4.28 7.52 -9.27
CA LEU A 105 3.26 7.80 -8.27
C LEU A 105 2.47 9.06 -8.61
N LEU A 106 1.16 8.94 -8.79
CA LEU A 106 0.28 10.03 -9.20
C LEU A 106 -0.58 10.58 -8.06
N VAL A 107 -1.09 9.68 -7.21
CA VAL A 107 -1.93 10.00 -6.04
C VAL A 107 -1.57 9.05 -4.90
N ALA A 108 -1.52 9.58 -3.67
CA ALA A 108 -1.36 8.80 -2.45
C ALA A 108 -2.10 9.52 -1.31
N GLU A 109 -3.37 9.19 -1.11
CA GLU A 109 -4.25 9.89 -0.18
C GLU A 109 -4.93 8.92 0.78
N LYS A 110 -5.25 9.40 1.99
CA LYS A 110 -6.02 8.60 2.94
C LYS A 110 -7.44 8.38 2.41
N TYR A 111 -7.90 7.13 2.41
CA TYR A 111 -9.30 6.82 2.06
C TYR A 111 -10.20 6.60 3.29
N ASP A 112 -9.60 6.56 4.49
CA ASP A 112 -10.28 6.66 5.78
C ASP A 112 -9.66 7.82 6.59
N PRO A 113 -10.44 8.82 7.04
CA PRO A 113 -9.91 9.96 7.79
C PRO A 113 -9.34 9.60 9.17
N ALA A 114 -9.64 8.42 9.73
CA ALA A 114 -9.09 7.99 11.02
C ALA A 114 -7.61 7.62 10.95
N VAL A 115 -7.06 7.34 9.76
CA VAL A 115 -5.65 6.94 9.56
C VAL A 115 -4.70 7.97 10.15
N ASN A 116 -3.81 7.54 11.06
CA ASN A 116 -2.98 8.44 11.85
C ASN A 116 -1.49 8.06 11.93
N TRP A 117 -1.10 6.84 11.55
CA TRP A 117 0.30 6.38 11.63
C TRP A 117 1.26 7.22 10.78
N ALA A 118 0.78 7.82 9.69
CA ALA A 118 1.50 8.77 8.87
C ALA A 118 0.65 10.03 8.61
N THR A 119 1.32 11.18 8.45
CA THR A 119 0.66 12.44 8.10
C THR A 119 0.17 12.44 6.65
N HIS A 120 1.08 12.13 5.73
CA HIS A 120 0.89 12.08 4.28
C HIS A 120 1.98 11.21 3.65
N VAL A 121 1.85 10.93 2.35
CA VAL A 121 2.95 10.43 1.51
C VAL A 121 3.61 11.63 0.83
N ASP A 122 4.91 11.81 1.05
CA ASP A 122 5.67 12.87 0.37
C ASP A 122 5.83 12.49 -1.11
N MET A 123 5.17 13.24 -1.99
CA MET A 123 5.09 12.90 -3.43
C MET A 123 6.43 13.01 -4.16
N LYS A 124 7.45 13.68 -3.58
CA LYS A 124 8.78 13.79 -4.18
C LYS A 124 9.63 12.56 -3.92
N SER A 125 9.61 12.06 -2.68
CA SER A 125 10.35 10.86 -2.26
C SER A 125 9.55 9.58 -2.45
N GLY A 126 8.22 9.68 -2.53
CA GLY A 126 7.29 8.55 -2.52
C GLY A 126 7.20 7.86 -1.16
N ARG A 127 7.60 8.52 -0.05
CA ARG A 127 7.66 7.90 1.29
C ARG A 127 6.61 8.46 2.23
N PRO A 128 5.97 7.61 3.06
CA PRO A 128 5.09 8.07 4.12
C PRO A 128 5.87 8.81 5.22
N GLN A 129 5.32 9.91 5.71
CA GLN A 129 5.86 10.68 6.83
C GLN A 129 5.25 10.16 8.14
N VAL A 130 5.93 9.19 8.75
CA VAL A 130 5.52 8.52 10.00
C VAL A 130 5.36 9.52 11.14
N VAL A 131 4.27 9.39 11.88
CA VAL A 131 3.99 10.18 13.07
C VAL A 131 4.59 9.46 14.28
N ALA A 132 5.62 10.07 14.89
CA ALA A 132 6.38 9.49 16.00
C ALA A 132 5.50 8.89 17.13
N LYS A 133 4.40 9.58 17.48
CA LYS A 133 3.44 9.13 18.50
C LYS A 133 2.87 7.72 18.23
N TYR A 134 2.68 7.37 16.96
CA TYR A 134 2.05 6.13 16.52
C TYR A 134 3.06 5.12 15.96
N SER A 135 4.36 5.42 16.06
CA SER A 135 5.45 4.52 15.65
C SER A 135 5.79 3.55 16.78
N THR A 136 5.62 2.26 16.51
CA THR A 136 5.94 1.20 17.48
C THR A 136 7.46 1.05 17.63
N ALA A 137 8.23 1.33 16.58
CA ALA A 137 9.69 1.34 16.63
C ALA A 137 10.26 2.49 17.48
N GLN A 138 9.69 3.70 17.36
CA GLN A 138 10.16 4.87 18.12
C GLN A 138 9.74 4.85 19.58
N ASN A 139 8.55 4.29 19.88
CA ASN A 139 8.13 4.09 21.26
C ASN A 139 8.93 2.97 21.94
N GLY A 140 9.39 1.97 21.18
CA GLY A 140 10.33 0.95 21.61
C GLY A 140 9.69 -0.42 21.86
N PRO A 141 10.52 -1.47 21.98
CA PRO A 141 10.06 -2.81 22.33
C PRO A 141 9.47 -2.84 23.73
N ASP A 142 8.50 -3.73 23.97
CA ASP A 142 7.81 -3.87 25.26
C ASP A 142 7.09 -2.58 25.73
N VAL A 143 6.77 -1.67 24.79
CA VAL A 143 6.01 -0.43 25.04
C VAL A 143 4.73 -0.43 24.23
N ASN A 144 3.59 -0.39 24.91
CA ASN A 144 2.29 -0.29 24.28
C ASN A 144 2.08 1.08 23.60
N THR A 145 2.13 1.08 22.27
CA THR A 145 1.76 2.20 21.39
C THR A 145 0.25 2.24 21.21
N LYS A 146 -0.39 3.31 21.68
CA LYS A 146 -1.86 3.35 21.79
C LYS A 146 -2.56 4.13 20.69
N GLY A 147 -3.72 3.61 20.28
CA GLY A 147 -4.64 4.28 19.35
C GLY A 147 -4.08 4.49 17.94
N VAL A 148 -3.29 3.53 17.45
CA VAL A 148 -2.82 3.51 16.06
C VAL A 148 -3.99 3.18 15.14
N CYS A 149 -4.15 3.96 14.08
CA CYS A 149 -5.16 3.74 13.05
C CYS A 149 -4.48 3.70 11.67
N PRO A 150 -4.72 2.66 10.85
CA PRO A 150 -5.60 1.52 11.16
C PRO A 150 -4.97 0.51 12.12
N ALA A 151 -5.77 -0.44 12.59
CA ALA A 151 -5.28 -1.69 13.18
C ALA A 151 -4.52 -2.52 12.13
N ALA A 152 -3.78 -3.56 12.54
CA ALA A 152 -2.99 -4.42 11.64
C ALA A 152 -3.80 -5.03 10.47
N LEU A 153 -5.08 -5.34 10.69
CA LEU A 153 -6.03 -5.77 9.66
C LEU A 153 -6.36 -4.69 8.60
N GLY A 154 -5.79 -3.50 8.76
CA GLY A 154 -5.82 -2.38 7.84
C GLY A 154 -7.16 -1.66 7.72
N SER A 155 -7.18 -0.52 7.04
CA SER A 155 -8.45 0.12 6.62
C SER A 155 -9.14 -0.67 5.50
N LYS A 156 -8.45 -1.66 4.91
CA LYS A 156 -8.96 -2.68 4.00
C LYS A 156 -8.05 -3.90 4.11
N ASP A 157 -8.63 -5.09 4.07
CA ASP A 157 -7.88 -6.35 4.03
C ASP A 157 -8.02 -7.02 2.65
N GLN A 158 -8.19 -8.34 2.57
CA GLN A 158 -8.25 -9.09 1.32
C GLN A 158 -9.45 -8.77 0.44
N GLN A 159 -10.53 -8.17 0.96
CA GLN A 159 -11.75 -7.94 0.19
C GLN A 159 -11.49 -6.97 -1.00
N PRO A 160 -11.71 -7.40 -2.27
CA PRO A 160 -11.39 -6.56 -3.41
C PRO A 160 -12.41 -5.44 -3.62
N ALA A 161 -11.94 -4.25 -3.98
CA ALA A 161 -12.77 -3.15 -4.43
C ALA A 161 -13.24 -3.35 -5.88
N ALA A 162 -14.27 -2.59 -6.28
CA ALA A 162 -14.80 -2.59 -7.65
C ALA A 162 -14.67 -1.20 -8.29
N TYR A 163 -14.49 -1.15 -9.60
CA TYR A 163 -14.48 0.10 -10.37
C TYR A 163 -15.63 0.12 -11.38
N HIS A 164 -16.38 1.23 -11.43
CA HIS A 164 -17.47 1.40 -12.38
C HIS A 164 -17.11 2.47 -13.44
N PRO A 165 -16.86 2.08 -14.70
CA PRO A 165 -16.27 2.97 -15.71
C PRO A 165 -17.16 4.13 -16.15
N LYS A 166 -18.49 4.03 -16.03
CA LYS A 166 -19.39 5.13 -16.39
C LYS A 166 -19.41 6.24 -15.34
N THR A 167 -19.33 5.88 -14.06
CA THR A 167 -19.31 6.85 -12.95
C THR A 167 -17.88 7.26 -12.60
N ARG A 168 -16.89 6.50 -13.05
CA ARG A 168 -15.46 6.66 -12.72
C ARG A 168 -15.20 6.59 -11.20
N LEU A 169 -16.01 5.80 -10.49
CA LEU A 169 -15.90 5.62 -9.04
C LEU A 169 -15.37 4.24 -8.69
N PHE A 170 -14.56 4.21 -7.64
CA PHE A 170 -14.15 2.99 -6.94
C PHE A 170 -15.06 2.78 -5.73
N TYR A 171 -15.55 1.55 -5.56
CA TYR A 171 -16.35 1.12 -4.41
C TYR A 171 -15.48 0.23 -3.54
N VAL A 172 -15.06 0.76 -2.39
CA VAL A 172 -14.05 0.16 -1.53
C VAL A 172 -14.70 -0.38 -0.26
N PRO A 173 -14.67 -1.70 0.00
CA PRO A 173 -15.15 -2.27 1.25
C PRO A 173 -14.13 -2.06 2.38
N THR A 174 -14.38 -1.06 3.24
CA THR A 174 -13.43 -0.61 4.27
C THR A 174 -13.66 -1.25 5.63
N ASN A 175 -12.58 -1.40 6.40
CA ASN A 175 -12.58 -1.64 7.83
C ASN A 175 -12.37 -0.31 8.57
N HIS A 176 -13.03 -0.10 9.70
CA HIS A 176 -12.86 1.09 10.54
C HIS A 176 -12.45 0.69 11.96
N VAL A 177 -11.20 0.25 12.11
CA VAL A 177 -10.66 -0.34 13.35
C VAL A 177 -9.28 0.24 13.65
N CYS A 178 -9.02 0.53 14.92
CA CYS A 178 -7.73 1.00 15.44
C CYS A 178 -7.20 0.01 16.50
N MET A 179 -5.93 0.15 16.90
CA MET A 179 -5.28 -0.78 17.84
C MET A 179 -4.38 -0.09 18.85
N ASP A 180 -4.17 -0.79 19.96
CA ASP A 180 -3.02 -0.65 20.84
C ASP A 180 -2.04 -1.78 20.47
N TRP A 181 -0.74 -1.51 20.39
CA TRP A 181 0.26 -2.46 19.91
C TRP A 181 1.54 -2.40 20.74
N GLU A 182 2.00 -3.56 21.20
CA GLU A 182 3.24 -3.75 21.95
C GLU A 182 4.12 -4.75 21.18
N PRO A 183 5.19 -4.29 20.50
CA PRO A 183 6.06 -5.12 19.65
C PRO A 183 7.19 -5.83 20.42
#